data_AF-A0A2E8CRR9-F1
#
_entry.id   AF-A0A2E8CRR9-F1
#
_cell.length_a   1.000
_cell.length_b   1.000
_cell.length_c   1.000
_cell.angle_alpha   90.00
_cell.angle_beta   90.00
_cell.angle_gamma   90.00
#
_symmetry.space_group_name_H-M   'P 1'
#
loop_
_entity.id
_entity.type
_entity.pdbx_description
1 polymer ?
#
loop_
_entity_poly.entity_id
_entity_poly.type
_entity_poly.pdbx_seq_one_letter_code
_entity_poly.pdbx_strand_id
1 'polypeptide(L)'
;MASRTKDRKADYIFGPILTVVAVSALWKNETRFDYFKAASNAVHAPSLPQSSEEQFLSYTGDMNQSLELSGKYIETFTGYLIVHRSAEIYCWDRDEDDEGFVTWSMEWMSSVENNSRNNGVEQKLKSGRLLPPNYQVGDLTVNSKKLEFVDSREIIPPGPLPKTAEGADLGVEAPYLTLNKGRSNGLGDERLSFRAIPVPPTATWFGRFSGGKGVADTREERQGMINRLIQDTGVLHHLVAGERDVALITIRRHIKRLKWIVRGIGTLIIVLGLLYFFSHFLKFLYPIPIVGQIAETGAFLAALSIGLPLAVGTIVIGFAAENPLFLIPILLVLIAGIWLLVYLSKKQRKTGQAIRQSLEAEQGQALETNDLKKLEYREMAGLLASSGNPIGTKEIKTLDAFAKKSGFEAEERATLLQEVQDTPPPLDKAEFHLENLIRLALADAVLTPQEVRSIREAATQAGYSRSGFRKLMAEVTKQAESLKAS
;
A
#
# COMPACT_ATOMS: atom_id res chain seq x y z
N MET A 1 -33.58 8.60 23.28
CA MET A 1 -33.81 7.43 22.42
C MET A 1 -33.74 7.85 20.97
N ALA A 2 -32.68 7.44 20.28
CA ALA A 2 -32.60 7.29 18.83
C ALA A 2 -31.49 6.26 18.61
N SER A 3 -31.85 4.98 18.57
CA SER A 3 -30.92 3.91 18.23
C SER A 3 -30.48 4.14 16.79
N ARG A 4 -29.27 4.69 16.61
CA ARG A 4 -28.60 4.69 15.31
C ARG A 4 -28.26 3.23 15.02
N THR A 5 -29.17 2.52 14.38
CA THR A 5 -28.87 1.26 13.69
C THR A 5 -27.84 1.61 12.63
N LYS A 6 -26.55 1.48 12.97
CA LYS A 6 -25.44 1.49 12.01
C LYS A 6 -25.77 0.36 11.03
N ASP A 7 -26.17 0.75 9.83
CA ASP A 7 -26.71 -0.16 8.83
C ASP A 7 -25.59 -1.15 8.49
N ARG A 8 -25.69 -2.43 8.91
CA ARG A 8 -24.62 -3.46 8.73
C ARG A 8 -24.14 -3.57 7.28
N LYS A 9 -24.94 -3.10 6.31
CA LYS A 9 -24.58 -3.02 4.89
C LYS A 9 -23.53 -1.95 4.57
N ALA A 10 -23.47 -0.85 5.32
CA ALA A 10 -22.49 0.22 5.13
C ALA A 10 -21.06 -0.24 5.43
N ASP A 11 -20.90 -1.20 6.35
CA ASP A 11 -19.59 -1.69 6.77
C ASP A 11 -18.89 -2.47 5.64
N TYR A 12 -19.61 -3.25 4.81
CA TYR A 12 -18.97 -3.97 3.69
C TYR A 12 -18.34 -3.08 2.63
N ILE A 13 -18.84 -1.85 2.47
CA ILE A 13 -18.46 -0.92 1.40
C ILE A 13 -17.33 0.02 1.87
N PHE A 14 -17.19 0.22 3.18
CA PHE A 14 -16.22 1.16 3.74
C PHE A 14 -14.77 0.81 3.38
N GLY A 15 -14.38 -0.46 3.54
CA GLY A 15 -13.03 -0.94 3.19
C GLY A 15 -12.68 -0.69 1.71
N PRO A 16 -13.51 -1.14 0.75
CA PRO A 16 -13.31 -0.85 -0.67
C PRO A 16 -13.26 0.64 -1.02
N ILE A 17 -14.14 1.48 -0.45
CA ILE A 17 -14.10 2.93 -0.66
C ILE A 17 -12.77 3.51 -0.19
N LEU A 18 -12.33 3.11 1.01
CA LEU A 18 -11.08 3.57 1.59
C LEU A 18 -9.87 3.21 0.69
N THR A 19 -9.85 1.98 0.18
CA THR A 19 -8.84 1.52 -0.79
C THR A 19 -8.87 2.36 -2.08
N VAL A 20 -10.04 2.62 -2.66
CA VAL A 20 -10.18 3.43 -3.89
C VAL A 20 -9.71 4.88 -3.68
N VAL A 21 -10.06 5.49 -2.55
CA VAL A 21 -9.61 6.85 -2.20
C VAL A 21 -8.08 6.88 -2.06
N ALA A 22 -7.49 5.87 -1.41
CA ALA A 22 -6.04 5.78 -1.24
C ALA A 22 -5.29 5.52 -2.55
N VAL A 23 -5.79 4.62 -3.41
CA VAL A 23 -5.24 4.43 -4.77
C VAL A 23 -5.29 5.73 -5.56
N SER A 24 -6.42 6.45 -5.51
CA SER A 24 -6.57 7.74 -6.16
C SER A 24 -5.58 8.78 -5.61
N ALA A 25 -5.36 8.80 -4.30
CA ALA A 25 -4.39 9.68 -3.65
C ALA A 25 -2.95 9.35 -4.07
N LEU A 26 -2.57 8.07 -4.12
CA LEU A 26 -1.26 7.62 -4.61
C LEU A 26 -1.06 8.02 -6.08
N TRP A 27 -2.02 7.74 -6.94
CA TRP A 27 -1.98 8.13 -8.35
C TRP A 27 -1.78 9.63 -8.52
N LYS A 28 -2.65 10.44 -7.89
CA LYS A 28 -2.57 11.90 -8.00
C LYS A 28 -1.27 12.45 -7.43
N ASN A 29 -0.74 11.84 -6.38
CA ASN A 29 0.52 12.23 -5.77
C ASN A 29 1.74 11.96 -6.68
N GLU A 30 1.71 10.89 -7.48
CA GLU A 30 2.74 10.69 -8.50
C GLU A 30 2.65 11.77 -9.56
N THR A 31 1.43 12.05 -10.02
CA THR A 31 1.16 13.10 -11.02
C THR A 31 1.09 14.52 -10.46
N ARG A 32 1.59 14.77 -9.24
CA ARG A 32 1.46 16.03 -8.51
C ARG A 32 2.08 17.18 -9.32
N PHE A 33 1.52 18.39 -9.20
CA PHE A 33 2.17 19.59 -9.75
C PHE A 33 3.61 19.75 -9.23
N ASP A 34 4.58 19.67 -10.14
CA ASP A 34 6.00 19.81 -9.81
C ASP A 34 6.39 21.30 -9.76
N TYR A 35 6.10 21.93 -8.63
CA TYR A 35 6.48 23.32 -8.40
C TYR A 35 8.00 23.51 -8.27
N PHE A 36 8.80 22.45 -8.11
CA PHE A 36 10.26 22.55 -8.24
C PHE A 36 10.64 22.79 -9.70
N LYS A 37 10.10 21.99 -10.62
CA LYS A 37 10.31 22.15 -12.07
C LYS A 37 9.78 23.51 -12.55
N ALA A 38 8.62 23.94 -12.07
CA ALA A 38 8.07 25.25 -12.39
C ALA A 38 8.97 26.39 -11.85
N ALA A 39 9.43 26.29 -10.59
CA ALA A 39 10.33 27.27 -9.98
C ALA A 39 11.71 27.32 -10.66
N SER A 40 12.26 26.18 -11.07
CA SER A 40 13.56 26.11 -11.77
C SER A 40 13.49 26.74 -13.16
N ASN A 41 12.33 26.63 -13.82
CA ASN A 41 12.09 27.23 -15.14
C ASN A 41 11.73 28.71 -15.07
N ALA A 42 11.41 29.25 -13.88
CA ALA A 42 11.14 30.67 -13.71
C ALA A 42 12.40 31.49 -14.01
N VAL A 43 12.22 32.61 -14.72
CA VAL A 43 13.32 33.50 -15.13
C VAL A 43 13.93 34.14 -13.87
N HIS A 44 15.23 34.02 -13.71
CA HIS A 44 15.93 34.69 -12.61
C HIS A 44 16.07 36.17 -12.94
N ALA A 45 15.35 37.02 -12.21
CA ALA A 45 15.36 38.45 -12.40
C ALA A 45 16.30 39.10 -11.37
N PRO A 46 17.51 39.57 -11.76
CA PRO A 46 18.43 40.26 -10.84
C PRO A 46 17.89 41.64 -10.42
N SER A 47 16.96 42.20 -11.20
CA SER A 47 16.22 43.42 -10.91
C SER A 47 14.77 43.28 -11.38
N LEU A 48 13.87 44.09 -10.84
CA LEU A 48 12.46 44.03 -11.24
C LEU A 48 12.28 44.45 -12.71
N PRO A 49 11.45 43.72 -13.48
CA PRO A 49 11.13 44.11 -14.84
C PRO A 49 10.53 45.52 -14.88
N GLN A 50 10.98 46.33 -15.84
CA GLN A 50 10.42 47.67 -16.07
C GLN A 50 9.08 47.60 -16.83
N SER A 51 8.82 46.51 -17.56
CA SER A 51 7.55 46.29 -18.25
C SER A 51 6.51 45.72 -17.29
N SER A 52 5.25 46.11 -17.48
CA SER A 52 4.09 45.54 -16.79
C SER A 52 3.64 44.20 -17.38
N GLU A 53 4.41 43.64 -18.30
CA GLU A 53 4.10 42.37 -18.96
C GLU A 53 4.16 41.22 -17.96
N GLU A 54 3.22 40.27 -18.13
CA GLU A 54 3.16 39.12 -17.24
C GLU A 54 4.31 38.17 -17.50
N GLN A 55 5.14 37.97 -16.49
CA GLN A 55 6.30 37.07 -16.57
C GLN A 55 6.37 36.14 -15.37
N PHE A 56 6.89 34.93 -15.61
CA PHE A 56 7.24 33.99 -14.56
C PHE A 56 8.64 34.27 -14.10
N LEU A 57 8.77 34.69 -12.84
CA LEU A 57 10.07 35.07 -12.32
C LEU A 57 10.32 34.53 -10.92
N SER A 58 11.61 34.38 -10.66
CA SER A 58 12.11 34.36 -9.31
C SER A 58 12.85 35.64 -9.01
N TYR A 59 12.63 36.16 -7.82
CA TYR A 59 13.30 37.36 -7.34
C TYR A 59 13.79 37.12 -5.92
N THR A 60 15.08 37.39 -5.69
CA THR A 60 15.71 37.29 -4.38
C THR A 60 15.88 38.69 -3.81
N GLY A 61 15.59 38.84 -2.53
CA GLY A 61 15.83 40.09 -1.83
C GLY A 61 15.83 39.94 -0.32
N ASP A 62 16.23 41.02 0.35
CA ASP A 62 16.21 41.11 1.79
C ASP A 62 14.79 41.19 2.33
N MET A 63 14.60 40.64 3.52
CA MET A 63 13.31 40.59 4.20
C MET A 63 13.28 41.51 5.42
N ASN A 64 12.12 42.07 5.71
CA ASN A 64 11.90 42.79 6.96
C ASN A 64 11.85 41.82 8.16
N GLN A 65 12.98 41.63 8.85
CA GLN A 65 13.07 40.79 10.05
C GLN A 65 12.23 41.31 11.23
N SER A 66 11.77 42.55 11.18
CA SER A 66 10.84 43.15 12.15
C SER A 66 9.38 43.08 11.67
N LEU A 67 9.03 42.12 10.80
CA LEU A 67 7.66 41.92 10.37
C LEU A 67 6.75 41.61 11.56
N GLU A 68 5.72 42.43 11.75
CA GLU A 68 4.75 42.29 12.83
C GLU A 68 3.44 41.70 12.33
N LEU A 69 2.94 40.68 13.03
CA LEU A 69 1.66 40.05 12.77
C LEU A 69 0.75 40.22 13.99
N SER A 70 -0.34 40.96 13.82
CA SER A 70 -1.34 41.12 14.88
C SER A 70 -2.12 39.82 15.09
N GLY A 71 -2.19 39.37 16.34
CA GLY A 71 -2.89 38.15 16.71
C GLY A 71 -4.25 38.40 17.36
N LYS A 72 -4.97 37.29 17.61
CA LYS A 72 -6.29 37.31 18.26
C LYS A 72 -6.21 37.24 19.78
N TYR A 73 -5.26 36.47 20.31
CA TYR A 73 -5.08 36.23 21.75
C TYR A 73 -3.79 36.87 22.26
N ILE A 74 -2.74 36.82 21.43
CA ILE A 74 -1.48 37.55 21.59
C ILE A 74 -1.55 38.78 20.69
N GLU A 75 -1.11 39.94 21.18
CA GLU A 75 -1.22 41.22 20.47
C GLU A 75 -0.41 41.19 19.17
N THR A 76 0.88 40.89 19.28
CA THR A 76 1.81 40.95 18.14
C THR A 76 2.81 39.79 18.18
N PHE A 77 3.07 39.22 17.01
CA PHE A 77 4.20 38.33 16.76
C PHE A 77 5.19 39.04 15.84
N THR A 78 6.44 39.19 16.28
CA THR A 78 7.49 39.88 15.51
C THR A 78 8.48 38.87 14.94
N GLY A 79 8.88 39.07 13.69
CA GLY A 79 9.92 38.26 13.04
C GLY A 79 9.45 36.92 12.51
N TYR A 80 8.16 36.79 12.17
CA TYR A 80 7.59 35.57 11.58
C TYR A 80 6.85 35.86 10.26
N LEU A 81 7.06 35.00 9.26
CA LEU A 81 6.34 35.07 7.98
C LEU A 81 4.88 34.70 8.13
N ILE A 82 4.60 33.66 8.92
CA ILE A 82 3.26 33.13 9.15
C ILE A 82 3.21 32.52 10.55
N VAL A 83 2.10 32.72 11.25
CA VAL A 83 1.83 32.08 12.55
C VAL A 83 0.59 31.20 12.45
N HIS A 84 0.75 29.92 12.75
CA HIS A 84 -0.33 28.95 12.91
C HIS A 84 -0.70 28.85 14.39
N ARG A 85 -2.00 28.97 14.66
CA ARG A 85 -2.58 28.79 15.98
C ARG A 85 -3.42 27.52 15.96
N SER A 86 -3.13 26.59 16.86
CA SER A 86 -3.90 25.37 17.07
C SER A 86 -4.60 25.44 18.42
N ALA A 87 -5.92 25.37 18.41
CA ALA A 87 -6.77 25.27 19.60
C ALA A 87 -7.18 23.82 19.83
N GLU A 88 -7.02 23.38 21.06
CA GLU A 88 -7.39 22.04 21.51
C GLU A 88 -8.26 22.17 22.77
N ILE A 89 -9.17 21.22 22.97
CA ILE A 89 -10.06 21.13 24.11
C ILE A 89 -9.96 19.74 24.75
N TYR A 90 -9.80 19.69 26.06
CA TYR A 90 -9.73 18.45 26.82
C TYR A 90 -11.15 17.90 27.04
N CYS A 91 -11.50 16.81 26.39
CA CYS A 91 -12.85 16.25 26.50
C CYS A 91 -12.87 14.74 26.28
N TRP A 92 -14.03 14.12 26.53
CA TRP A 92 -14.19 12.68 26.39
C TRP A 92 -14.20 12.28 24.92
N ASP A 93 -13.32 11.35 24.58
CA ASP A 93 -13.33 10.61 23.32
C ASP A 93 -14.01 9.25 23.55
N ARG A 94 -14.91 8.90 22.62
CA ARG A 94 -15.61 7.61 22.64
C ARG A 94 -15.01 6.70 21.58
N ASP A 95 -14.27 5.70 22.03
CA ASP A 95 -13.80 4.64 21.16
C ASP A 95 -14.70 3.40 21.34
N GLU A 96 -15.03 2.74 20.22
CA GLU A 96 -15.87 1.54 20.20
C GLU A 96 -15.21 0.52 19.29
N ASP A 97 -14.85 -0.62 19.88
CA ASP A 97 -14.18 -1.67 19.13
C ASP A 97 -15.15 -2.50 18.26
N ASP A 98 -14.58 -3.45 17.51
CA ASP A 98 -15.33 -4.31 16.60
C ASP A 98 -16.31 -5.28 17.31
N GLU A 99 -16.19 -5.44 18.63
CA GLU A 99 -17.08 -6.23 19.48
C GLU A 99 -18.19 -5.39 20.12
N GLY A 100 -18.17 -4.07 19.90
CA GLY A 100 -19.11 -3.10 20.48
C GLY A 100 -18.78 -2.72 21.93
N PHE A 101 -17.57 -3.05 22.40
CA PHE A 101 -17.10 -2.58 23.70
C PHE A 101 -16.68 -1.12 23.57
N VAL A 102 -17.26 -0.29 24.44
CA VAL A 102 -17.06 1.16 24.42
C VAL A 102 -16.04 1.55 25.49
N THR A 103 -14.90 2.07 25.06
CA THR A 103 -13.90 2.69 25.91
C THR A 103 -14.08 4.20 25.89
N TRP A 104 -13.74 4.82 27.02
CA TRP A 104 -13.82 6.27 27.18
C TRP A 104 -12.48 6.76 27.72
N SER A 105 -11.83 7.65 26.99
CA SER A 105 -10.63 8.35 27.44
C SER A 105 -10.87 9.86 27.40
N MET A 106 -10.15 10.61 28.25
CA MET A 106 -10.12 12.07 28.14
C MET A 106 -8.85 12.48 27.43
N GLU A 107 -8.99 13.19 26.32
CA GLU A 107 -7.89 13.55 25.45
C GLU A 107 -8.01 14.99 24.96
N TRP A 108 -6.87 15.54 24.53
CA TRP A 108 -6.83 16.86 23.90
C TRP A 108 -7.26 16.72 22.44
N MET A 109 -8.42 17.26 22.11
CA MET A 109 -9.01 17.15 20.78
C MET A 109 -9.10 18.50 20.08
N SER A 110 -9.07 18.49 18.74
CA SER A 110 -9.19 19.72 17.95
C SER A 110 -10.59 20.34 17.98
N SER A 111 -11.61 19.56 18.36
CA SER A 111 -13.00 19.97 18.52
C SER A 111 -13.74 19.07 19.51
N VAL A 112 -14.84 19.57 20.08
CA VAL A 112 -15.70 18.77 20.96
C VAL A 112 -16.39 17.67 20.15
N GLU A 113 -16.21 16.41 20.57
CA GLU A 113 -16.92 15.28 20.00
C GLU A 113 -18.38 15.26 20.49
N ASN A 114 -19.31 14.91 19.61
CA ASN A 114 -20.73 14.82 19.94
C ASN A 114 -21.03 13.50 20.68
N ASN A 115 -20.94 13.55 22.01
CA ASN A 115 -21.31 12.42 22.86
C ASN A 115 -21.96 12.90 24.18
N SER A 116 -22.59 11.97 24.90
CA SER A 116 -23.35 12.28 26.12
C SER A 116 -22.47 12.76 27.29
N ARG A 117 -21.18 12.40 27.32
CA ARG A 117 -20.23 12.81 28.37
C ARG A 117 -19.67 14.21 28.15
N ASN A 118 -19.74 14.72 26.92
CA ASN A 118 -19.39 16.10 26.56
C ASN A 118 -20.58 17.06 26.63
N ASN A 119 -21.68 16.67 27.28
CA ASN A 119 -22.86 17.53 27.37
C ASN A 119 -22.52 18.88 28.05
N GLY A 120 -22.88 19.98 27.38
CA GLY A 120 -22.56 21.34 27.82
C GLY A 120 -21.07 21.69 27.80
N VAL A 121 -20.22 20.91 27.13
CA VAL A 121 -18.83 21.28 26.83
C VAL A 121 -18.81 22.03 25.51
N GLU A 122 -18.24 23.23 25.52
CA GLU A 122 -18.13 24.08 24.33
C GLU A 122 -16.70 24.61 24.19
N GLN A 123 -16.18 24.63 22.97
CA GLN A 123 -14.86 25.18 22.64
C GLN A 123 -14.96 26.67 22.30
N LYS A 124 -14.23 27.51 23.04
CA LYS A 124 -14.18 28.97 22.87
C LYS A 124 -12.97 29.40 22.06
N LEU A 125 -11.83 28.75 22.25
CA LEU A 125 -10.58 29.00 21.54
C LEU A 125 -10.67 28.46 20.12
N LYS A 126 -10.19 29.24 19.15
CA LYS A 126 -10.31 28.89 17.73
C LYS A 126 -8.95 28.72 17.08
N SER A 127 -8.74 27.64 16.33
CA SER A 127 -7.58 27.50 15.45
C SER A 127 -7.58 28.56 14.35
N GLY A 128 -6.42 28.85 13.76
CA GLY A 128 -6.31 29.84 12.69
C GLY A 128 -4.90 30.01 12.15
N ARG A 129 -4.77 30.89 11.16
CA ARG A 129 -3.49 31.32 10.59
C ARG A 129 -3.43 32.85 10.51
N LEU A 130 -2.27 33.41 10.76
CA LEU A 130 -2.00 34.85 10.70
C LEU A 130 -0.94 35.09 9.63
N LEU A 131 -1.27 35.93 8.67
CA LEU A 131 -0.39 36.37 7.58
C LEU A 131 -0.71 37.84 7.26
N PRO A 132 0.29 38.65 6.88
CA PRO A 132 0.07 40.02 6.44
C PRO A 132 -0.57 40.00 5.03
N PRO A 133 -1.22 41.09 4.60
CA PRO A 133 -1.81 41.14 3.26
C PRO A 133 -0.76 41.04 2.15
N ASN A 134 0.43 41.60 2.38
CA ASN A 134 1.56 41.54 1.45
C ASN A 134 2.88 41.34 2.22
N TYR A 135 3.87 40.80 1.54
CA TYR A 135 5.26 40.73 1.97
C TYR A 135 6.12 41.65 1.11
N GLN A 136 7.23 42.12 1.67
CA GLN A 136 8.24 42.87 0.93
C GLN A 136 9.50 42.01 0.84
N VAL A 137 9.95 41.73 -0.37
CA VAL A 137 11.17 40.96 -0.70
C VAL A 137 12.06 41.89 -1.51
N GLY A 138 13.09 42.49 -0.91
CA GLY A 138 13.82 43.59 -1.53
C GLY A 138 12.87 44.70 -2.01
N ASP A 139 12.88 45.01 -3.30
CA ASP A 139 11.96 45.99 -3.91
C ASP A 139 10.60 45.39 -4.31
N LEU A 140 10.44 44.07 -4.27
CA LEU A 140 9.22 43.39 -4.70
C LEU A 140 8.16 43.34 -3.60
N THR A 141 6.97 43.88 -3.88
CA THR A 141 5.77 43.59 -3.09
C THR A 141 5.11 42.31 -3.56
N VAL A 142 4.98 41.33 -2.66
CA VAL A 142 4.37 40.02 -2.91
C VAL A 142 3.01 39.94 -2.22
N ASN A 143 1.97 39.59 -2.95
CA ASN A 143 0.64 39.37 -2.39
C ASN A 143 0.59 38.05 -1.59
N SER A 144 0.03 38.06 -0.39
CA SER A 144 -0.06 36.84 0.45
C SER A 144 -1.12 35.83 0.01
N LYS A 145 -2.06 36.22 -0.86
CA LYS A 145 -3.18 35.39 -1.30
C LYS A 145 -2.64 34.19 -2.10
N LYS A 146 -2.96 33.00 -1.61
CA LYS A 146 -2.44 31.71 -2.12
C LYS A 146 -0.92 31.59 -2.06
N LEU A 147 -0.23 32.40 -1.24
CA LEU A 147 1.20 32.22 -0.99
C LEU A 147 1.42 30.96 -0.16
N GLU A 148 2.37 30.15 -0.59
CA GLU A 148 2.73 28.88 0.03
C GLU A 148 4.16 28.93 0.57
N PHE A 149 4.38 28.21 1.68
CA PHE A 149 5.65 28.16 2.39
C PHE A 149 6.14 26.72 2.47
N VAL A 150 7.42 26.52 2.18
CA VAL A 150 8.07 25.20 2.24
C VAL A 150 8.99 25.03 3.45
N ASP A 151 9.32 26.14 4.11
CA ASP A 151 10.21 26.21 5.26
C ASP A 151 9.62 25.54 6.51
N SER A 152 10.52 25.13 7.41
CA SER A 152 10.16 24.47 8.65
C SER A 152 9.48 25.44 9.61
N ARG A 153 8.56 24.90 10.42
CA ARG A 153 7.87 25.66 11.47
C ARG A 153 8.51 25.37 12.81
N GLU A 154 8.68 26.40 13.61
CA GLU A 154 9.18 26.35 14.98
C GLU A 154 8.04 26.61 15.96
N ILE A 155 8.11 26.04 17.16
CA ILE A 155 7.15 26.30 18.23
C ILE A 155 7.46 27.67 18.82
N ILE A 156 6.45 28.53 18.92
CA ILE A 156 6.57 29.79 19.65
C ILE A 156 6.07 29.52 21.08
N PRO A 157 6.96 29.52 22.09
CA PRO A 157 6.49 29.52 23.47
C PRO A 157 5.74 30.82 23.73
N PRO A 158 4.55 30.79 24.34
CA PRO A 158 3.74 31.99 24.53
C PRO A 158 4.42 33.06 25.39
N GLY A 159 5.47 32.71 26.14
CA GLY A 159 6.39 33.66 26.78
C GLY A 159 5.70 34.78 27.57
N PRO A 160 6.38 35.91 27.81
CA PRO A 160 5.74 37.13 28.29
C PRO A 160 5.13 37.93 27.11
N LEU A 161 4.64 37.26 26.07
CA LEU A 161 4.07 37.98 24.92
C LEU A 161 2.82 38.75 25.38
N PRO A 162 2.68 40.04 25.01
CA PRO A 162 1.51 40.83 25.37
C PRO A 162 0.22 40.15 24.89
N LYS A 163 -0.75 40.03 25.79
CA LYS A 163 -2.04 39.40 25.49
C LYS A 163 -3.06 40.47 25.15
N THR A 164 -3.83 40.22 24.10
CA THR A 164 -5.01 41.01 23.76
C THR A 164 -6.09 40.90 24.86
N ALA A 165 -7.13 41.73 24.78
CA ALA A 165 -8.32 41.60 25.63
C ALA A 165 -8.95 40.19 25.57
N GLU A 166 -9.01 39.55 24.40
CA GLU A 166 -9.54 38.18 24.27
C GLU A 166 -8.62 37.11 24.87
N GLY A 167 -7.33 37.41 25.03
CA GLY A 167 -6.34 36.54 25.65
C GLY A 167 -6.10 36.84 27.13
N ALA A 168 -6.72 37.87 27.70
CA ALA A 168 -6.40 38.38 29.03
C ALA A 168 -6.53 37.31 30.13
N ASP A 169 -7.59 36.49 30.04
CA ASP A 169 -7.90 35.44 31.02
C ASP A 169 -7.11 34.14 30.81
N LEU A 170 -6.24 34.07 29.79
CA LEU A 170 -5.49 32.85 29.50
C LEU A 170 -4.30 32.70 30.45
N GLY A 171 -4.16 31.52 31.05
CA GLY A 171 -2.94 31.10 31.74
C GLY A 171 -1.79 30.86 30.78
N VAL A 172 -0.57 30.80 31.32
CA VAL A 172 0.64 30.44 30.56
C VAL A 172 1.22 29.18 31.16
N GLU A 173 1.16 28.08 30.43
CA GLU A 173 1.77 26.79 30.77
C GLU A 173 2.60 26.34 29.58
N ALA A 174 3.86 26.80 29.53
CA ALA A 174 4.71 26.60 28.37
C ALA A 174 4.75 25.12 27.93
N PRO A 175 4.52 24.81 26.64
CA PRO A 175 4.47 25.71 25.48
C PRO A 175 3.06 26.25 25.11
N TYR A 176 2.09 26.25 26.02
CA TYR A 176 0.69 26.57 25.73
C TYR A 176 0.18 27.82 26.45
N LEU A 177 -0.84 28.47 25.84
CA LEU A 177 -1.78 29.31 26.59
C LEU A 177 -2.97 28.47 26.98
N THR A 178 -3.40 28.52 28.23
CA THR A 178 -4.46 27.65 28.76
C THR A 178 -5.67 28.47 29.18
N LEU A 179 -6.86 27.90 28.96
CA LEU A 179 -8.12 28.41 29.48
C LEU A 179 -8.72 27.33 30.38
N ASN A 180 -8.55 27.51 31.68
CA ASN A 180 -9.07 26.60 32.69
C ASN A 180 -10.53 26.96 33.00
N LYS A 181 -11.44 26.01 32.84
CA LYS A 181 -12.89 26.20 33.08
C LYS A 181 -13.35 25.66 34.42
N GLY A 182 -12.45 25.07 35.20
CA GLY A 182 -12.69 24.67 36.59
C GLY A 182 -13.67 23.51 36.76
N ARG A 183 -13.91 22.71 35.72
CA ARG A 183 -14.71 21.48 35.83
C ARG A 183 -13.86 20.33 36.38
N SER A 184 -14.53 19.30 36.89
CA SER A 184 -13.87 18.08 37.39
C SER A 184 -12.94 17.48 36.33
N ASN A 185 -11.73 17.10 36.73
CA ASN A 185 -10.72 16.48 35.88
C ASN A 185 -10.29 17.32 34.67
N GLY A 186 -10.50 18.65 34.69
CA GLY A 186 -10.13 19.55 33.59
C GLY A 186 -11.04 19.44 32.36
N LEU A 187 -12.22 18.82 32.50
CA LEU A 187 -13.16 18.66 31.38
C LEU A 187 -13.54 20.03 30.77
N GLY A 188 -13.28 20.17 29.47
CA GLY A 188 -13.56 21.37 28.71
C GLY A 188 -12.49 22.45 28.83
N ASP A 189 -11.41 22.21 29.57
CA ASP A 189 -10.22 23.08 29.54
C ASP A 189 -9.69 23.14 28.12
N GLU A 190 -9.17 24.31 27.73
CA GLU A 190 -8.69 24.54 26.39
C GLU A 190 -7.24 24.99 26.41
N ARG A 191 -6.51 24.70 25.33
CA ARG A 191 -5.14 25.17 25.18
C ARG A 191 -4.85 25.63 23.76
N LEU A 192 -3.95 26.59 23.64
CA LEU A 192 -3.43 27.11 22.37
C LEU A 192 -1.94 26.80 22.26
N SER A 193 -1.53 26.30 21.10
CA SER A 193 -0.13 26.29 20.69
C SER A 193 0.07 27.14 19.44
N PHE A 194 1.25 27.73 19.34
CA PHE A 194 1.66 28.56 18.21
C PHE A 194 2.86 27.94 17.52
N ARG A 195 2.78 27.84 16.19
CA ARG A 195 3.92 27.43 15.35
C ARG A 195 4.10 28.42 14.22
N ALA A 196 5.33 28.81 13.92
CA ALA A 196 5.59 29.85 12.95
C ALA A 196 6.83 29.59 12.13
N ILE A 197 6.93 30.28 10.99
CA ILE A 197 8.14 30.29 10.16
C ILE A 197 8.86 31.61 10.44
N PRO A 198 10.10 31.60 10.96
CA PRO A 198 10.85 32.82 11.20
C PRO A 198 11.12 33.55 9.88
N VAL A 199 11.17 34.88 9.91
CA VAL A 199 11.58 35.67 8.74
C VAL A 199 13.07 35.45 8.51
N PRO A 200 13.47 34.87 7.37
CA PRO A 200 14.89 34.75 7.03
C PRO A 200 15.47 36.13 6.68
N PRO A 201 16.79 36.37 6.79
CA PRO A 201 17.39 37.63 6.35
C PRO A 201 17.16 37.90 4.86
N THR A 202 17.23 36.84 4.05
CA THR A 202 17.07 36.88 2.60
C THR A 202 16.10 35.79 2.18
N ALA A 203 15.23 36.07 1.22
CA ALA A 203 14.30 35.10 0.67
C ALA A 203 14.21 35.21 -0.85
N THR A 204 13.93 34.07 -1.49
CA THR A 204 13.58 34.00 -2.91
C THR A 204 12.08 33.79 -3.05
N TRP A 205 11.43 34.68 -3.80
CA TRP A 205 10.05 34.52 -4.24
C TRP A 205 10.00 33.83 -5.61
N PHE A 206 9.01 32.96 -5.81
CA PHE A 206 8.69 32.33 -7.10
C PHE A 206 7.20 32.48 -7.41
N GLY A 207 6.89 33.00 -8.60
CA GLY A 207 5.52 33.12 -9.05
C GLY A 207 5.37 33.93 -10.34
N ARG A 208 4.20 34.54 -10.50
CA ARG A 208 3.88 35.40 -11.65
C ARG A 208 3.94 36.86 -11.24
N PHE A 209 4.69 37.66 -11.99
CA PHE A 209 4.72 39.10 -11.80
C PHE A 209 3.65 39.73 -12.68
N SER A 210 2.77 40.52 -12.07
CA SER A 210 1.69 41.20 -12.78
C SER A 210 1.32 42.46 -12.02
N GLY A 211 1.18 43.58 -12.75
CA GLY A 211 0.85 44.88 -12.16
C GLY A 211 1.86 45.38 -11.12
N GLY A 212 3.15 45.10 -11.32
CA GLY A 212 4.21 45.52 -10.40
C GLY A 212 4.30 44.71 -9.10
N LYS A 213 3.56 43.60 -8.99
CA LYS A 213 3.50 42.78 -7.77
C LYS A 213 3.74 41.31 -8.08
N GLY A 214 4.28 40.61 -7.09
CA GLY A 214 4.32 39.15 -7.07
C GLY A 214 2.94 38.60 -6.74
N VAL A 215 2.38 37.80 -7.65
CA VAL A 215 1.06 37.16 -7.49
C VAL A 215 1.13 35.67 -7.82
N ALA A 216 0.07 34.96 -7.42
CA ALA A 216 -0.03 33.53 -7.68
C ALA A 216 -0.14 33.24 -9.18
N ASP A 217 0.59 32.22 -9.63
CA ASP A 217 0.23 31.51 -10.84
C ASP A 217 -0.78 30.40 -10.53
N THR A 218 -1.91 30.44 -11.24
CA THR A 218 -3.06 29.55 -11.02
C THR A 218 -3.45 28.78 -12.28
N ARG A 219 -2.62 28.82 -13.33
CA ARG A 219 -2.91 28.13 -14.60
C ARG A 219 -3.06 26.61 -14.45
N GLU A 220 -2.31 26.03 -13.52
CA GLU A 220 -2.37 24.60 -13.21
C GLU A 220 -3.11 24.32 -11.89
N GLU A 221 -3.94 25.25 -11.41
CA GLU A 221 -4.63 25.11 -10.12
C GLU A 221 -5.49 23.84 -10.08
N ARG A 222 -5.24 23.01 -9.07
CA ARG A 222 -5.86 21.70 -8.93
C ARG A 222 -7.00 21.74 -7.95
N GLN A 223 -8.18 21.37 -8.43
CA GLN A 223 -9.39 21.31 -7.61
C GLN A 223 -9.79 19.87 -7.29
N GLY A 224 -10.58 19.69 -6.23
CA GLY A 224 -11.14 18.40 -5.83
C GLY A 224 -10.68 17.90 -4.46
N MET A 225 -11.41 16.92 -3.92
CA MET A 225 -11.20 16.39 -2.58
C MET A 225 -9.82 15.74 -2.41
N ILE A 226 -9.41 14.89 -3.36
CA ILE A 226 -8.13 14.18 -3.30
C ILE A 226 -6.95 15.15 -3.37
N ASN A 227 -7.03 16.19 -4.20
CA ASN A 227 -5.99 17.21 -4.33
C ASN A 227 -5.84 18.01 -3.02
N ARG A 228 -6.95 18.35 -2.37
CA ARG A 228 -6.94 18.96 -1.03
C ARG A 228 -6.36 18.01 0.03
N LEU A 229 -6.72 16.72 -0.03
CA LEU A 229 -6.24 15.69 0.91
C LEU A 229 -4.72 15.55 0.85
N ILE A 230 -4.14 15.50 -0.35
CA ILE A 230 -2.69 15.39 -0.52
C ILE A 230 -1.98 16.75 -0.47
N GLN A 231 -2.68 17.86 -0.29
CA GLN A 231 -2.12 19.21 -0.34
C GLN A 231 -1.40 19.49 -1.69
N ASP A 232 -2.06 19.15 -2.80
CA ASP A 232 -1.62 19.49 -4.17
C ASP A 232 -2.52 20.60 -4.70
N THR A 233 -2.07 21.85 -4.55
CA THR A 233 -2.84 23.04 -4.95
C THR A 233 -2.66 23.40 -6.42
N GLY A 234 -1.58 22.95 -7.06
CA GLY A 234 -1.24 23.33 -8.44
C GLY A 234 -0.87 24.80 -8.61
N VAL A 235 -0.48 25.48 -7.53
CA VAL A 235 -0.18 26.92 -7.54
C VAL A 235 1.32 27.14 -7.43
N LEU A 236 1.90 27.91 -8.35
CA LEU A 236 3.25 28.45 -8.18
C LEU A 236 3.14 29.84 -7.53
N HIS A 237 3.22 29.86 -6.20
CA HIS A 237 3.36 31.09 -5.44
C HIS A 237 4.10 30.80 -4.13
N HIS A 238 5.43 30.88 -4.15
CA HIS A 238 6.25 30.45 -3.03
C HIS A 238 7.16 31.57 -2.55
N LEU A 239 7.29 31.71 -1.24
CA LEU A 239 8.32 32.52 -0.59
C LEU A 239 9.18 31.58 0.25
N VAL A 240 10.48 31.55 -0.03
CA VAL A 240 11.39 30.54 0.52
C VAL A 240 12.66 31.17 1.04
N ALA A 241 13.14 30.70 2.19
CA ALA A 241 14.36 31.22 2.80
C ALA A 241 15.61 30.96 1.94
N GLY A 242 16.48 31.97 1.89
CA GLY A 242 17.78 31.95 1.23
C GLY A 242 17.76 32.34 -0.25
N GLU A 243 18.97 32.35 -0.82
CA GLU A 243 19.24 32.58 -2.24
C GLU A 243 18.55 31.54 -3.14
N ARG A 244 18.43 31.86 -4.44
CA ARG A 244 17.68 31.04 -5.40
C ARG A 244 18.06 29.56 -5.37
N ASP A 245 19.35 29.25 -5.35
CA ASP A 245 19.82 27.85 -5.35
C ASP A 245 19.44 27.11 -4.07
N VAL A 246 19.58 27.77 -2.91
CA VAL A 246 19.18 27.22 -1.61
C VAL A 246 17.67 27.02 -1.56
N ALA A 247 16.91 28.02 -2.02
CA ALA A 247 15.46 27.96 -2.09
C ALA A 247 14.96 26.82 -2.99
N LEU A 248 15.57 26.64 -4.17
CA LEU A 248 15.27 25.54 -5.08
C LEU A 248 15.56 24.16 -4.45
N ILE A 249 16.65 24.02 -3.70
CA ILE A 249 16.95 22.79 -2.95
C ILE A 249 15.89 22.54 -1.86
N THR A 250 15.47 23.58 -1.14
CA THR A 250 14.42 23.48 -0.09
C THR A 250 13.08 23.06 -0.70
N ILE A 251 12.67 23.67 -1.81
CA ILE A 251 11.47 23.30 -2.58
C ILE A 251 11.54 21.82 -3.01
N ARG A 252 12.65 21.39 -3.62
CA ARG A 252 12.85 20.00 -4.06
C ARG A 252 12.72 19.02 -2.90
N ARG A 253 13.36 19.34 -1.76
CA ARG A 253 13.30 18.51 -0.55
C ARG A 253 11.87 18.41 -0.01
N HIS A 254 11.15 19.52 -0.01
CA HIS A 254 9.76 19.58 0.44
C HIS A 254 8.83 18.70 -0.41
N ILE A 255 8.87 18.83 -1.74
CA ILE A 255 8.09 17.98 -2.67
C ILE A 255 8.40 16.51 -2.44
N LYS A 256 9.69 16.15 -2.40
CA LYS A 256 10.13 14.78 -2.20
C LYS A 256 9.58 14.20 -0.88
N ARG A 257 9.64 14.99 0.20
CA ARG A 257 9.09 14.61 1.51
C ARG A 257 7.57 14.40 1.43
N LEU A 258 6.82 15.31 0.82
CA LEU A 258 5.37 15.16 0.63
C LEU A 258 5.03 13.90 -0.17
N LYS A 259 5.73 13.66 -1.30
CA LYS A 259 5.52 12.45 -2.10
C LYS A 259 5.71 11.19 -1.26
N TRP A 260 6.77 11.11 -0.46
CA TRP A 260 7.02 9.96 0.41
C TRP A 260 6.01 9.79 1.55
N ILE A 261 5.56 10.89 2.17
CA ILE A 261 4.52 10.83 3.21
C ILE A 261 3.23 10.26 2.62
N VAL A 262 2.79 10.76 1.47
CA VAL A 262 1.57 10.27 0.81
C VAL A 262 1.74 8.82 0.34
N ARG A 263 2.93 8.42 -0.16
CA ARG A 263 3.22 7.02 -0.48
C ARG A 263 3.08 6.10 0.73
N GLY A 264 3.68 6.48 1.86
CA GLY A 264 3.63 5.69 3.09
C GLY A 264 2.20 5.57 3.63
N ILE A 265 1.53 6.71 3.82
CA ILE A 265 0.16 6.75 4.35
C ILE A 265 -0.83 6.10 3.39
N GLY A 266 -0.76 6.38 2.09
CA GLY A 266 -1.63 5.77 1.09
C GLY A 266 -1.48 4.25 1.01
N THR A 267 -0.24 3.73 1.08
CA THR A 267 0.02 2.28 1.13
C THR A 267 -0.60 1.66 2.38
N LEU A 268 -0.40 2.29 3.55
CA LEU A 268 -0.98 1.83 4.81
C LEU A 268 -2.51 1.79 4.73
N ILE A 269 -3.14 2.85 4.22
CA ILE A 269 -4.60 2.94 4.08
C ILE A 269 -5.14 1.88 3.10
N ILE A 270 -4.43 1.57 2.00
CA ILE A 270 -4.80 0.46 1.10
C ILE A 270 -4.82 -0.87 1.84
N VAL A 271 -3.75 -1.17 2.60
CA VAL A 271 -3.65 -2.41 3.37
C VAL A 271 -4.75 -2.48 4.43
N LEU A 272 -5.01 -1.40 5.17
CA LEU A 272 -6.08 -1.34 6.16
C LEU A 272 -7.47 -1.46 5.53
N GLY A 273 -7.72 -0.84 4.37
CA GLY A 273 -8.99 -0.95 3.65
C GLY A 273 -9.27 -2.38 3.16
N LEU A 274 -8.24 -3.06 2.64
CA LEU A 274 -8.33 -4.47 2.25
C LEU A 274 -8.44 -5.40 3.45
N LEU A 275 -7.73 -5.11 4.55
CA LEU A 275 -7.87 -5.86 5.80
C LEU A 275 -9.30 -5.78 6.30
N TYR A 276 -9.88 -4.58 6.38
CA TYR A 276 -11.27 -4.39 6.79
C TYR A 276 -12.24 -5.16 5.89
N PHE A 277 -12.02 -5.11 4.57
CA PHE A 277 -12.80 -5.88 3.61
C PHE A 277 -12.71 -7.40 3.84
N PHE A 278 -11.50 -7.97 3.94
CA PHE A 278 -11.32 -9.41 4.12
C PHE A 278 -11.79 -9.89 5.49
N SER A 279 -11.49 -9.16 6.56
CA SER A 279 -11.96 -9.48 7.91
C SER A 279 -13.48 -9.53 7.95
N HIS A 280 -14.15 -8.56 7.35
CA HIS A 280 -15.62 -8.55 7.30
C HIS A 280 -16.19 -9.67 6.40
N PHE A 281 -15.56 -9.96 5.26
CA PHE A 281 -15.97 -11.08 4.40
C PHE A 281 -15.85 -12.43 5.11
N LEU A 282 -14.79 -12.62 5.90
CA LEU A 282 -14.54 -13.84 6.65
C LEU A 282 -15.42 -13.96 7.91
N LYS A 283 -16.07 -12.88 8.40
CA LYS A 283 -17.04 -12.93 9.51
C LYS A 283 -18.17 -13.95 9.31
N PHE A 284 -18.53 -14.27 8.06
CA PHE A 284 -19.49 -15.33 7.74
C PHE A 284 -19.01 -16.75 8.14
N LEU A 285 -17.68 -16.98 8.25
CA LEU A 285 -17.07 -18.28 8.55
C LEU A 285 -16.82 -18.51 10.06
N TYR A 286 -17.20 -17.57 10.92
CA TYR A 286 -16.96 -17.60 12.38
C TYR A 286 -17.76 -18.58 13.25
N PRO A 287 -18.73 -19.42 12.79
CA PRO A 287 -19.37 -20.39 13.68
C PRO A 287 -18.42 -21.45 14.31
N ILE A 288 -17.13 -21.46 13.97
CA ILE A 288 -16.15 -22.46 14.45
C ILE A 288 -15.07 -21.76 15.30
N PRO A 289 -14.96 -22.05 16.62
CA PRO A 289 -14.11 -21.33 17.59
C PRO A 289 -12.60 -21.27 17.27
N ILE A 290 -12.07 -22.23 16.51
CA ILE A 290 -10.63 -22.30 16.14
C ILE A 290 -10.36 -21.52 14.83
N VAL A 291 -11.39 -21.24 14.05
CA VAL A 291 -11.26 -20.61 12.72
C VAL A 291 -11.03 -19.10 12.83
N GLY A 292 -11.44 -18.45 13.92
CA GLY A 292 -11.31 -16.99 14.10
C GLY A 292 -9.87 -16.46 13.97
N GLN A 293 -8.93 -16.99 14.75
CA GLN A 293 -7.52 -16.55 14.71
C GLN A 293 -6.84 -16.86 13.36
N ILE A 294 -7.17 -17.99 12.75
CA ILE A 294 -6.65 -18.39 11.44
C ILE A 294 -7.22 -17.48 10.35
N ALA A 295 -8.50 -17.12 10.45
CA ALA A 295 -9.18 -16.21 9.53
C ALA A 295 -8.61 -14.80 9.61
N GLU A 296 -8.36 -14.26 10.81
CA GLU A 296 -7.75 -12.93 10.98
C GLU A 296 -6.31 -12.87 10.46
N THR A 297 -5.49 -13.87 10.81
CA THR A 297 -4.12 -13.98 10.29
C THR A 297 -4.14 -14.12 8.76
N GLY A 298 -5.07 -14.93 8.22
CA GLY A 298 -5.27 -15.11 6.80
C GLY A 298 -5.71 -13.82 6.09
N ALA A 299 -6.64 -13.07 6.68
CA ALA A 299 -7.10 -11.78 6.18
C ALA A 299 -5.96 -10.76 6.09
N PHE A 300 -5.13 -10.70 7.14
CA PHE A 300 -3.97 -9.83 7.19
C PHE A 300 -2.92 -10.18 6.12
N LEU A 301 -2.58 -11.47 5.99
CA LEU A 301 -1.66 -11.93 4.97
C LEU A 301 -2.20 -11.68 3.55
N ALA A 302 -3.50 -11.89 3.33
CA ALA A 302 -4.15 -11.58 2.05
C ALA A 302 -4.13 -10.08 1.74
N ALA A 303 -4.46 -9.23 2.73
CA ALA A 303 -4.43 -7.78 2.61
C ALA A 303 -3.03 -7.25 2.28
N LEU A 304 -1.98 -7.78 2.91
CA LEU A 304 -0.59 -7.43 2.58
C LEU A 304 -0.20 -7.92 1.19
N SER A 305 -0.52 -9.18 0.87
CA SER A 305 -0.13 -9.83 -0.39
C SER A 305 -0.78 -9.18 -1.61
N ILE A 306 -1.95 -8.56 -1.45
CA ILE A 306 -2.66 -7.84 -2.52
C ILE A 306 -2.40 -6.33 -2.43
N GLY A 307 -2.46 -5.77 -1.23
CA GLY A 307 -2.36 -4.34 -0.98
C GLY A 307 -1.00 -3.75 -1.30
N LEU A 308 0.10 -4.44 -0.96
CA LEU A 308 1.44 -3.95 -1.29
C LEU A 308 1.69 -3.93 -2.81
N PRO A 309 1.43 -5.01 -3.58
CA PRO A 309 1.54 -4.95 -5.03
C PRO A 309 0.62 -3.91 -5.67
N LEU A 310 -0.61 -3.74 -5.16
CA LEU A 310 -1.54 -2.72 -5.66
C LEU A 310 -0.98 -1.30 -5.44
N ALA A 311 -0.46 -1.01 -4.25
CA ALA A 311 0.13 0.29 -3.93
C ALA A 311 1.40 0.55 -4.77
N VAL A 312 2.33 -0.42 -4.82
CA VAL A 312 3.55 -0.32 -5.62
C VAL A 312 3.21 -0.18 -7.11
N GLY A 313 2.28 -0.98 -7.63
CA GLY A 313 1.81 -0.89 -9.01
C GLY A 313 1.23 0.49 -9.31
N THR A 314 0.40 1.03 -8.43
CA THR A 314 -0.17 2.38 -8.59
C THR A 314 0.92 3.45 -8.64
N ILE A 315 1.91 3.37 -7.75
CA ILE A 315 3.05 4.29 -7.71
C ILE A 315 3.88 4.18 -9.00
N VAL A 316 4.19 2.96 -9.45
CA VAL A 316 5.00 2.72 -10.64
C VAL A 316 4.29 3.21 -11.90
N ILE A 317 2.99 2.89 -12.06
CA ILE A 317 2.21 3.33 -13.23
C ILE A 317 2.05 4.86 -13.21
N GLY A 318 1.73 5.45 -12.05
CA GLY A 318 1.62 6.91 -11.91
C GLY A 318 2.93 7.63 -12.23
N PHE A 319 4.06 7.10 -11.76
CA PHE A 319 5.38 7.65 -12.06
C PHE A 319 5.74 7.53 -13.55
N ALA A 320 5.42 6.39 -14.16
CA ALA A 320 5.69 6.12 -15.57
C ALA A 320 4.80 6.98 -16.51
N ALA A 321 3.60 7.36 -16.08
CA ALA A 321 2.73 8.26 -16.84
C ALA A 321 3.34 9.65 -17.04
N GLU A 322 4.12 10.16 -16.07
CA GLU A 322 4.85 11.42 -16.21
C GLU A 322 6.22 11.25 -16.91
N ASN A 323 6.77 10.05 -16.90
CA ASN A 323 8.10 9.77 -17.45
C ASN A 323 8.05 8.56 -18.39
N PRO A 324 7.61 8.72 -19.65
CA PRO A 324 7.39 7.62 -20.59
C PRO A 324 8.63 6.73 -20.80
N LEU A 325 9.83 7.29 -20.64
CA LEU A 325 11.10 6.56 -20.75
C LEU A 325 11.24 5.42 -19.74
N PHE A 326 10.59 5.51 -18.56
CA PHE A 326 10.61 4.44 -17.56
C PHE A 326 9.66 3.27 -17.88
N LEU A 327 8.79 3.40 -18.89
CA LEU A 327 7.99 2.27 -19.37
C LEU A 327 8.85 1.19 -20.03
N ILE A 328 9.97 1.59 -20.65
CA ILE A 328 10.87 0.70 -21.37
C ILE A 328 11.43 -0.43 -20.47
N PRO A 329 12.07 -0.15 -19.31
CA PRO A 329 12.59 -1.21 -18.44
C PRO A 329 11.49 -2.10 -17.86
N ILE A 330 10.31 -1.55 -17.55
CA ILE A 330 9.17 -2.34 -17.05
C ILE A 330 8.68 -3.32 -18.12
N LEU A 331 8.54 -2.84 -19.36
CA LEU A 331 8.17 -3.66 -20.50
C LEU A 331 9.21 -4.76 -20.74
N LEU A 332 10.50 -4.43 -20.63
CA LEU A 332 11.58 -5.41 -20.77
C LEU A 332 11.53 -6.49 -19.69
N VAL A 333 11.24 -6.15 -18.43
CA VAL A 333 11.08 -7.15 -17.36
C VAL A 333 9.88 -8.04 -17.60
N LEU A 334 8.75 -7.50 -18.05
CA LEU A 334 7.57 -8.29 -18.41
C LEU A 334 7.85 -9.24 -19.59
N ILE A 335 8.48 -8.72 -20.65
CA ILE A 335 8.89 -9.52 -21.81
C ILE A 335 9.86 -10.62 -21.38
N ALA A 336 10.86 -10.30 -20.53
CA ALA A 336 11.81 -11.28 -20.01
C ALA A 336 11.13 -12.34 -19.13
N GLY A 337 10.17 -11.94 -18.29
CA GLY A 337 9.39 -12.87 -17.46
C GLY A 337 8.53 -13.82 -18.28
N ILE A 338 7.81 -13.31 -19.28
CA ILE A 338 7.03 -14.12 -20.23
C ILE A 338 7.97 -15.03 -21.02
N TRP A 339 9.09 -14.50 -21.53
CA TRP A 339 10.09 -15.28 -22.26
C TRP A 339 10.69 -16.39 -21.40
N LEU A 340 10.98 -16.13 -20.12
CA LEU A 340 11.48 -17.12 -19.16
C LEU A 340 10.45 -18.22 -18.92
N LEU A 341 9.18 -17.87 -18.70
CA LEU A 341 8.10 -18.86 -18.53
C LEU A 341 7.91 -19.73 -19.80
N VAL A 342 7.94 -19.10 -20.98
CA VAL A 342 7.87 -19.81 -22.26
C VAL A 342 9.11 -20.70 -22.46
N TYR A 343 10.31 -20.23 -22.11
CA TYR A 343 11.54 -21.00 -22.21
C TYR A 343 11.52 -22.22 -21.28
N LEU A 344 11.11 -22.06 -20.02
CA LEU A 344 10.98 -23.15 -19.06
C LEU A 344 9.94 -24.18 -19.51
N SER A 345 8.78 -23.75 -20.00
CA SER A 345 7.75 -24.66 -20.52
C SER A 345 8.22 -25.44 -21.75
N LYS A 346 8.97 -24.80 -22.67
CA LYS A 346 9.58 -25.48 -23.82
C LYS A 346 10.67 -26.47 -23.39
N LYS A 347 11.47 -26.15 -22.36
CA LYS A 347 12.50 -27.06 -21.84
C LYS A 347 11.85 -28.34 -21.30
N GLN A 348 10.80 -28.20 -20.50
CA GLN A 348 10.05 -29.31 -19.90
C GLN A 348 9.36 -30.18 -20.95
N ARG A 349 8.68 -29.58 -21.95
CA ARG A 349 8.04 -30.33 -23.04
C ARG A 349 9.01 -31.21 -23.82
N LYS A 350 10.22 -30.71 -24.11
CA LYS A 350 11.25 -31.51 -24.77
C LYS A 350 11.76 -32.66 -23.91
N THR A 351 11.85 -32.46 -22.59
CA THR A 351 12.22 -33.54 -21.65
C THR A 351 11.13 -34.59 -21.58
N GLY A 352 9.85 -34.18 -21.52
CA GLY A 352 8.72 -35.12 -21.57
C GLY A 352 8.64 -35.93 -22.88
N GLN A 353 8.93 -35.30 -24.02
CA GLN A 353 9.01 -36.02 -25.32
C GLN A 353 10.12 -37.07 -25.34
N ALA A 354 11.31 -36.77 -24.79
CA ALA A 354 12.40 -37.75 -24.73
C ALA A 354 12.05 -38.95 -23.83
N ILE A 355 11.36 -38.71 -22.71
CA ILE A 355 10.90 -39.79 -21.83
C ILE A 355 9.80 -40.60 -22.52
N ARG A 356 8.84 -39.94 -23.19
CA ARG A 356 7.79 -40.63 -23.95
C ARG A 356 8.39 -41.56 -25.02
N GLN A 357 9.40 -41.10 -25.75
CA GLN A 357 10.13 -41.94 -26.71
C GLN A 357 10.82 -43.14 -26.03
N SER A 358 11.42 -42.95 -24.85
CA SER A 358 11.99 -44.07 -24.08
C SER A 358 10.94 -45.07 -23.61
N LEU A 359 9.77 -44.60 -23.19
CA LEU A 359 8.66 -45.45 -22.73
C LEU A 359 8.01 -46.21 -23.89
N GLU A 360 7.85 -45.57 -25.05
CA GLU A 360 7.37 -46.20 -26.28
C GLU A 360 8.34 -47.29 -26.76
N ALA A 361 9.65 -47.07 -26.62
CA ALA A 361 10.67 -48.08 -26.92
C ALA A 361 10.67 -49.26 -25.92
N GLU A 362 10.41 -49.00 -24.63
CA GLU A 362 10.29 -50.02 -23.59
C GLU A 362 9.00 -50.86 -23.73
N GLN A 363 7.88 -50.25 -24.15
CA GLN A 363 6.58 -50.94 -24.29
C GLN A 363 6.31 -51.51 -25.69
N GLY A 364 7.10 -51.14 -26.70
CA GLY A 364 6.97 -51.66 -28.06
C GLY A 364 5.74 -51.17 -28.83
N GLN A 365 5.04 -50.15 -28.33
CA GLN A 365 3.86 -49.55 -28.97
C GLN A 365 3.82 -48.04 -28.72
N ALA A 366 3.16 -47.29 -29.63
CA ALA A 366 2.94 -45.86 -29.45
C ALA A 366 1.95 -45.65 -28.29
N LEU A 367 2.32 -44.81 -27.32
CA LEU A 367 1.50 -44.54 -26.14
C LEU A 367 0.65 -43.30 -26.38
N GLU A 368 -0.67 -43.42 -26.39
CA GLU A 368 -1.55 -42.25 -26.39
C GLU A 368 -1.65 -41.64 -24.97
N THR A 369 -2.15 -40.41 -24.87
CA THR A 369 -2.33 -39.72 -23.58
C THR A 369 -3.23 -40.51 -22.62
N ASN A 370 -4.22 -41.24 -23.13
CA ASN A 370 -5.07 -42.08 -22.29
C ASN A 370 -4.32 -43.32 -21.77
N ASP A 371 -3.41 -43.88 -22.56
CA ASP A 371 -2.60 -45.04 -22.17
C ASP A 371 -1.59 -44.65 -21.08
N LEU A 372 -0.97 -43.47 -21.19
CA LEU A 372 -0.10 -42.91 -20.15
C LEU A 372 -0.83 -42.79 -18.81
N LYS A 373 -2.05 -42.23 -18.81
CA LYS A 373 -2.85 -42.09 -17.59
C LYS A 373 -3.25 -43.42 -16.97
N LYS A 374 -3.55 -44.43 -17.79
CA LYS A 374 -3.85 -45.80 -17.30
C LYS A 374 -2.61 -46.46 -16.70
N LEU A 375 -1.45 -46.27 -17.31
CA LEU A 375 -0.17 -46.71 -16.76
C LEU A 375 0.17 -46.01 -15.45
N GLU A 376 -0.06 -44.70 -15.35
CA GLU A 376 0.11 -43.96 -14.09
C GLU A 376 -0.78 -44.51 -12.98
N TYR A 377 -2.04 -44.81 -13.30
CA TYR A 377 -2.97 -45.42 -12.34
C TYR A 377 -2.48 -46.79 -11.85
N ARG A 378 -1.92 -47.60 -12.76
CA ARG A 378 -1.37 -48.93 -12.45
C ARG A 378 -0.11 -48.84 -11.60
N GLU A 379 0.82 -47.92 -11.91
CA GLU A 379 2.03 -47.68 -11.11
C GLU A 379 1.68 -47.10 -9.73
N MET A 380 0.65 -46.25 -9.65
CA MET A 380 0.14 -45.75 -8.37
C MET A 380 -0.40 -46.88 -7.50
N ALA A 381 -1.10 -47.84 -8.11
CA ALA A 381 -1.58 -49.02 -7.40
C ALA A 381 -0.43 -49.93 -6.95
N GLY A 382 0.59 -50.13 -7.78
CA GLY A 382 1.81 -50.87 -7.43
C GLY A 382 2.56 -50.24 -6.27
N LEU A 383 2.71 -48.91 -6.29
CA LEU A 383 3.32 -48.16 -5.20
C LEU A 383 2.58 -48.36 -3.87
N LEU A 384 1.25 -48.33 -3.89
CA LEU A 384 0.44 -48.52 -2.67
C LEU A 384 0.46 -49.98 -2.19
N ALA A 385 0.54 -50.96 -3.10
CA ALA A 385 0.61 -52.39 -2.80
C ALA A 385 2.01 -52.86 -2.33
N SER A 386 3.08 -52.15 -2.73
CA SER A 386 4.48 -52.50 -2.43
C SER A 386 4.85 -52.47 -0.93
N SER A 387 3.96 -51.97 -0.07
CA SER A 387 4.09 -51.99 1.39
C SER A 387 3.84 -53.37 2.03
N GLY A 388 3.60 -54.42 1.22
CA GLY A 388 3.40 -55.80 1.68
C GLY A 388 1.98 -56.12 2.14
N ASN A 389 1.03 -55.19 1.97
CA ASN A 389 -0.38 -55.38 2.27
C ASN A 389 -1.22 -55.35 0.99
N PRO A 390 -2.25 -56.21 0.86
CA PRO A 390 -3.21 -56.10 -0.24
C PRO A 390 -3.89 -54.73 -0.22
N ILE A 391 -4.25 -54.21 -1.39
CA ILE A 391 -4.89 -52.90 -1.56
C ILE A 391 -6.15 -52.85 -0.70
N GLY A 392 -6.08 -52.13 0.43
CA GLY A 392 -7.17 -52.00 1.37
C GLY A 392 -8.04 -50.78 1.09
N THR A 393 -9.03 -50.54 1.96
CA THR A 393 -9.97 -49.42 1.82
C THR A 393 -9.31 -48.03 1.76
N LYS A 394 -8.12 -47.86 2.35
CA LYS A 394 -7.41 -46.57 2.34
C LYS A 394 -6.73 -46.35 0.99
N GLU A 395 -6.10 -47.39 0.46
CA GLU A 395 -5.40 -47.41 -0.81
C GLU A 395 -6.39 -47.23 -1.98
N ILE A 396 -7.56 -47.90 -1.92
CA ILE A 396 -8.66 -47.71 -2.87
C ILE A 396 -9.14 -46.26 -2.88
N LYS A 397 -9.28 -45.63 -1.71
CA LYS A 397 -9.70 -44.23 -1.61
C LYS A 397 -8.66 -43.27 -2.20
N THR A 398 -7.37 -43.57 -2.02
CA THR A 398 -6.28 -42.80 -2.62
C THR A 398 -6.28 -42.95 -4.14
N LEU A 399 -6.50 -44.16 -4.66
CA LEU A 399 -6.60 -44.44 -6.10
C LEU A 399 -7.83 -43.77 -6.74
N ASP A 400 -9.01 -43.85 -6.14
CA ASP A 400 -10.21 -43.16 -6.64
C ASP A 400 -10.03 -41.63 -6.62
N ALA A 401 -9.42 -41.10 -5.56
CA ALA A 401 -9.10 -39.67 -5.48
C ALA A 401 -8.07 -39.23 -6.54
N PHE A 402 -7.11 -40.09 -6.88
CA PHE A 402 -6.15 -39.85 -7.95
C PHE A 402 -6.86 -39.88 -9.31
N ALA A 403 -7.58 -40.95 -9.63
CA ALA A 403 -8.26 -41.10 -10.92
C ALA A 403 -9.31 -40.00 -11.16
N LYS A 404 -10.05 -39.59 -10.13
CA LYS A 404 -10.98 -38.47 -10.22
C LYS A 404 -10.28 -37.15 -10.56
N LYS A 405 -9.06 -36.92 -10.05
CA LYS A 405 -8.27 -35.72 -10.35
C LYS A 405 -7.62 -35.79 -11.74
N SER A 406 -7.27 -36.98 -12.22
CA SER A 406 -6.71 -37.20 -13.57
C SER A 406 -7.76 -37.14 -14.69
N GLY A 407 -9.04 -36.99 -14.32
CA GLY A 407 -10.16 -36.76 -15.24
C GLY A 407 -10.89 -38.02 -15.71
N PHE A 408 -10.71 -39.16 -15.02
CA PHE A 408 -11.42 -40.39 -15.37
C PHE A 408 -12.89 -40.34 -14.96
N GLU A 409 -13.78 -40.77 -15.87
CA GLU A 409 -15.21 -40.88 -15.63
C GLU A 409 -15.54 -41.99 -14.62
N ALA A 410 -16.71 -41.91 -13.99
CA ALA A 410 -17.05 -42.82 -12.89
C ALA A 410 -17.02 -44.31 -13.28
N GLU A 411 -17.45 -44.64 -14.50
CA GLU A 411 -17.41 -46.00 -15.04
C GLU A 411 -15.98 -46.46 -15.30
N GLU A 412 -15.13 -45.61 -15.90
CA GLU A 412 -13.71 -45.92 -16.15
C GLU A 412 -12.93 -46.14 -14.85
N ARG A 413 -13.21 -45.36 -13.80
CA ARG A 413 -12.57 -45.57 -12.48
C ARG A 413 -12.91 -46.94 -11.89
N ALA A 414 -14.16 -47.38 -12.04
CA ALA A 414 -14.58 -48.70 -11.58
C ALA A 414 -13.88 -49.81 -12.37
N THR A 415 -13.78 -49.66 -13.69
CA THR A 415 -13.07 -50.60 -14.56
C THR A 415 -11.58 -50.69 -14.22
N LEU A 416 -10.90 -49.55 -14.03
CA LEU A 416 -9.47 -49.53 -13.68
C LEU A 416 -9.20 -50.12 -12.30
N LEU A 417 -10.08 -49.85 -11.33
CA LEU A 417 -9.97 -50.46 -10.01
C LEU A 417 -10.14 -51.98 -10.07
N GLN A 418 -11.10 -52.46 -10.87
CA GLN A 418 -11.33 -53.88 -11.07
C GLN A 418 -10.14 -54.53 -11.80
N GLU A 419 -9.60 -53.89 -12.84
CA GLU A 419 -8.43 -54.37 -13.58
C GLU A 419 -7.19 -54.52 -12.67
N VAL A 420 -6.96 -53.57 -11.77
CA VAL A 420 -5.89 -53.63 -10.76
C VAL A 420 -6.12 -54.74 -9.73
N GLN A 421 -7.38 -55.11 -9.44
CA GLN A 421 -7.70 -56.21 -8.53
C GLN A 421 -7.57 -57.57 -9.21
N ASP A 422 -8.03 -57.68 -10.46
CA ASP A 422 -7.99 -58.92 -11.26
C ASP A 422 -6.57 -59.22 -11.76
N THR A 423 -5.81 -58.18 -12.10
CA THR A 423 -4.40 -58.26 -12.53
C THR A 423 -3.53 -57.34 -11.67
N PRO A 424 -3.18 -57.77 -10.43
CA PRO A 424 -2.39 -56.93 -9.55
C PRO A 424 -1.05 -56.55 -10.19
N PRO A 425 -0.62 -55.28 -10.05
CA PRO A 425 0.71 -54.88 -10.47
C PRO A 425 1.76 -55.75 -9.78
N PRO A 426 2.89 -56.05 -10.46
CA PRO A 426 3.95 -56.85 -9.87
C PRO A 426 4.40 -56.24 -8.54
N LEU A 427 4.69 -57.11 -7.56
CA LEU A 427 5.17 -56.70 -6.24
C LEU A 427 6.65 -56.31 -6.29
N ASP A 428 6.95 -55.29 -7.09
CA ASP A 428 8.28 -54.71 -7.18
C ASP A 428 8.53 -53.75 -6.01
N LYS A 429 9.77 -53.31 -5.86
CA LYS A 429 10.13 -52.34 -4.82
C LYS A 429 9.33 -51.06 -5.03
N ALA A 430 8.84 -50.46 -3.94
CA ALA A 430 8.14 -49.17 -3.95
C ALA A 430 8.90 -48.08 -4.74
N GLU A 431 10.23 -48.14 -4.72
CA GLU A 431 11.11 -47.23 -5.46
C GLU A 431 10.90 -47.31 -6.96
N PHE A 432 10.76 -48.52 -7.51
CA PHE A 432 10.57 -48.76 -8.93
C PHE A 432 9.24 -48.17 -9.42
N HIS A 433 8.16 -48.43 -8.70
CA HIS A 433 6.85 -47.84 -9.02
C HIS A 433 6.87 -46.33 -8.91
N LEU A 434 7.53 -45.77 -7.89
CA LEU A 434 7.65 -44.33 -7.73
C LEU A 434 8.49 -43.69 -8.85
N GLU A 435 9.59 -44.31 -9.27
CA GLU A 435 10.39 -43.86 -10.42
C GLU A 435 9.58 -43.86 -11.71
N ASN A 436 8.87 -44.95 -12.01
CA ASN A 436 8.05 -45.07 -13.22
C ASN A 436 6.90 -44.06 -13.21
N LEU A 437 6.26 -43.83 -12.07
CA LEU A 437 5.18 -42.86 -11.94
C LEU A 437 5.70 -41.42 -12.18
N ILE A 438 6.91 -41.10 -11.72
CA ILE A 438 7.57 -39.83 -12.01
C ILE A 438 7.92 -39.71 -13.50
N ARG A 439 8.41 -40.79 -14.14
CA ARG A 439 8.71 -40.83 -15.58
C ARG A 439 7.44 -40.63 -16.42
N LEU A 440 6.34 -41.31 -16.07
CA LEU A 440 5.05 -41.18 -16.75
C LEU A 440 4.48 -39.77 -16.62
N ALA A 441 4.51 -39.19 -15.41
CA ALA A 441 4.05 -37.82 -15.17
C ALA A 441 4.90 -36.77 -15.90
N LEU A 442 6.20 -37.02 -16.11
CA LEU A 442 7.05 -36.18 -16.94
C LEU A 442 6.74 -36.35 -18.44
N ALA A 443 6.30 -37.54 -18.88
CA ALA A 443 5.98 -37.85 -20.26
C ALA A 443 4.66 -37.21 -20.73
N ASP A 444 3.68 -37.04 -19.83
CA ASP A 444 2.38 -36.41 -20.12
C ASP A 444 2.40 -34.87 -20.16
N ALA A 445 3.61 -34.26 -20.04
CA ALA A 445 3.97 -32.84 -20.17
C ALA A 445 4.40 -32.12 -18.86
N VAL A 446 3.89 -30.91 -18.59
CA VAL A 446 4.35 -30.07 -17.48
C VAL A 446 3.75 -30.61 -16.18
N LEU A 447 4.58 -31.23 -15.33
CA LEU A 447 4.19 -31.63 -13.98
C LEU A 447 3.49 -30.48 -13.25
N THR A 448 2.19 -30.65 -13.05
CA THR A 448 1.39 -29.66 -12.34
C THR A 448 1.65 -29.77 -10.83
N PRO A 449 1.49 -28.68 -10.07
CA PRO A 449 1.59 -28.73 -8.61
C PRO A 449 0.62 -29.74 -7.97
N GLN A 450 -0.48 -30.07 -8.66
CA GLN A 450 -1.50 -31.00 -8.20
C GLN A 450 -1.09 -32.47 -8.40
N GLU A 451 -0.47 -32.81 -9.52
CA GLU A 451 0.11 -34.14 -9.77
C GLU A 451 1.24 -34.42 -8.79
N VAL A 452 2.20 -33.50 -8.66
CA VAL A 452 3.32 -33.62 -7.68
C VAL A 452 2.78 -33.87 -6.27
N ARG A 453 1.70 -33.19 -5.89
CA ARG A 453 1.08 -33.37 -4.57
C ARG A 453 0.48 -34.77 -4.42
N SER A 454 -0.22 -35.28 -5.43
CA SER A 454 -0.89 -36.58 -5.40
C SER A 454 0.13 -37.72 -5.38
N ILE A 455 1.18 -37.65 -6.20
CA ILE A 455 2.28 -38.63 -6.21
C ILE A 455 2.99 -38.66 -4.85
N ARG A 456 3.26 -37.47 -4.28
CA ARG A 456 3.89 -37.37 -2.96
C ARG A 456 3.02 -37.94 -1.84
N GLU A 457 1.70 -37.74 -1.91
CA GLU A 457 0.75 -38.29 -0.92
C GLU A 457 0.80 -39.82 -0.94
N ALA A 458 0.83 -40.46 -2.12
CA ALA A 458 0.99 -41.91 -2.23
C ALA A 458 2.39 -42.40 -1.83
N ALA A 459 3.46 -41.69 -2.23
CA ALA A 459 4.82 -42.01 -1.79
C ALA A 459 4.93 -41.99 -0.26
N THR A 460 4.27 -41.04 0.40
CA THR A 460 4.24 -40.95 1.87
C THR A 460 3.50 -42.15 2.48
N GLN A 461 2.41 -42.60 1.86
CA GLN A 461 1.68 -43.80 2.28
C GLN A 461 2.52 -45.07 2.09
N ALA A 462 3.35 -45.13 1.05
CA ALA A 462 4.31 -46.20 0.79
C ALA A 462 5.60 -46.10 1.65
N GLY A 463 5.69 -45.16 2.59
CA GLY A 463 6.80 -45.04 3.55
C GLY A 463 7.93 -44.09 3.17
N TYR A 464 7.80 -43.30 2.09
CA TYR A 464 8.81 -42.32 1.70
C TYR A 464 8.71 -41.02 2.50
N SER A 465 9.87 -40.51 2.93
CA SER A 465 9.98 -39.17 3.50
C SER A 465 9.90 -38.08 2.42
N ARG A 466 9.53 -36.85 2.81
CA ARG A 466 9.49 -35.69 1.89
C ARG A 466 10.85 -35.40 1.24
N SER A 467 11.95 -35.62 1.97
CA SER A 467 13.31 -35.45 1.44
C SER A 467 13.68 -36.58 0.47
N GLY A 468 13.30 -37.82 0.79
CA GLY A 468 13.47 -38.98 -0.09
C GLY A 468 12.76 -38.79 -1.45
N PHE A 469 11.49 -38.40 -1.43
CA PHE A 469 10.72 -38.10 -2.64
C PHE A 469 11.38 -36.99 -3.50
N ARG A 470 11.84 -35.89 -2.88
CA ARG A 470 12.51 -34.81 -3.61
C ARG A 470 13.83 -35.24 -4.25
N LYS A 471 14.60 -36.09 -3.55
CA LYS A 471 15.87 -36.62 -4.05
C LYS A 471 15.62 -37.50 -5.28
N LEU A 472 14.66 -38.41 -5.20
CA LEU A 472 14.29 -39.30 -6.30
C LEU A 472 13.74 -38.53 -7.51
N MET A 473 12.84 -37.56 -7.28
CA MET A 473 12.36 -36.65 -8.34
C MET A 473 13.51 -35.95 -9.07
N ALA A 474 14.52 -35.46 -8.34
CA ALA A 474 15.68 -34.78 -8.92
C ALA A 474 16.56 -35.75 -9.73
N GLU A 475 16.70 -36.98 -9.26
CA GLU A 475 17.47 -38.04 -9.92
C GLU A 475 16.82 -38.48 -11.24
N VAL A 476 15.52 -38.78 -11.23
CA VAL A 476 14.75 -39.13 -12.44
C VAL A 476 14.74 -37.96 -13.44
N THR A 477 14.59 -36.73 -12.97
CA THR A 477 14.65 -35.53 -13.83
C THR A 477 16.04 -35.38 -14.47
N LYS A 478 17.11 -35.66 -13.73
CA LYS A 478 18.50 -35.61 -14.24
C LYS A 478 18.78 -36.71 -15.25
N GLN A 479 18.30 -37.93 -15.01
CA GLN A 479 18.38 -39.03 -15.97
C GLN A 479 17.61 -38.69 -17.25
N ALA A 480 16.42 -38.12 -17.13
CA ALA A 480 15.65 -37.64 -18.27
C ALA A 480 16.33 -36.52 -19.07
N GLU A 481 17.06 -35.61 -18.40
CA GLU A 481 17.88 -34.61 -19.07
C GLU A 481 19.06 -35.24 -19.84
N SER A 482 19.62 -36.36 -19.37
CA SER A 482 20.69 -37.07 -20.08
C SER A 482 20.23 -37.80 -21.34
N LEU A 483 18.98 -38.31 -21.36
CA LEU A 483 18.34 -38.92 -22.54
C LEU A 483 18.11 -37.92 -23.68
N LYS A 484 18.20 -36.62 -23.39
CA LYS A 484 18.09 -35.54 -24.38
C LYS A 484 19.42 -35.24 -25.09
N ALA A 485 20.54 -35.71 -24.53
CA ALA A 485 21.89 -35.46 -25.01
C ALA A 485 22.47 -36.61 -25.85
N SER A 486 21.85 -37.79 -25.77
CA SER A 486 22.01 -38.94 -26.68
C SER A 486 21.10 -38.80 -27.89
#